data_AF-H8GNL9-F1
#
_entry.id   AF-H8GNL9-F1
#
_cell.length_a   1.000
_cell.length_b   1.000
_cell.length_c   1.000
_cell.angle_alpha   90.00
_cell.angle_beta   90.00
_cell.angle_gamma   90.00
#
_symmetry.space_group_name_H-M   'P 1'
#
loop_
_entity.id
_entity.type
_entity.pdbx_description
1 polymer ?
#
loop_
_entity_poly.entity_id
_entity_poly.type
_entity_poly.pdbx_seq_one_letter_code
_entity_poly.pdbx_strand_id
1 'polypeptide(L)'
;MIGGILMVLAVIWIYQSANKAKVSNPLMWVAIAAGVFFVVQMLLVQANVFILEAVRGSESSGDYERDLLSVGDRKNQGGFQGVGGYLLSVFFELMPPLAGVLAVAFVRLKFVTKESFSIHNLFSGIKEMFTSISQSFKTPE
;
A
#
# COMPACT_ATOMS: atom_id res chain seq x y z
N MET A 1 -5.08 1.58 9.22
CA MET A 1 -3.76 1.92 9.83
C MET A 1 -2.58 1.13 9.24
N ILE A 2 -2.82 0.00 8.58
CA ILE A 2 -1.77 -0.89 8.04
C ILE A 2 -0.90 -0.27 6.93
N GLY A 3 -1.45 0.65 6.13
CA GLY A 3 -0.73 1.26 5.01
C GLY A 3 0.52 2.04 5.40
N GLY A 4 0.52 2.70 6.57
CA GLY A 4 1.69 3.42 7.08
C GLY A 4 2.87 2.48 7.39
N ILE A 5 2.58 1.32 7.99
CA ILE A 5 3.61 0.30 8.28
C ILE A 5 4.19 -0.26 6.98
N LEU A 6 3.32 -0.59 6.01
CA LEU A 6 3.78 -1.09 4.71
C LEU A 6 4.62 -0.07 3.94
N MET A 7 4.27 1.22 4.04
CA MET A 7 5.08 2.30 3.47
C MET A 7 6.48 2.33 4.08
N VAL A 8 6.58 2.31 5.42
CA VAL A 8 7.87 2.32 6.12
C VAL A 8 8.74 1.12 5.70
N LEU A 9 8.15 -0.07 5.65
CA LEU A 9 8.88 -1.26 5.17
C LEU A 9 9.32 -1.12 3.71
N ALA A 10 8.45 -0.59 2.84
CA ALA A 10 8.77 -0.39 1.43
C ALA A 10 9.93 0.61 1.22
N VAL A 11 9.99 1.69 1.99
CA VAL A 11 11.08 2.67 1.87
C VAL A 11 12.40 2.15 2.45
N ILE A 12 12.37 1.39 3.55
CA ILE A 12 13.57 0.72 4.09
C ILE A 12 14.09 -0.28 3.06
N TRP A 13 13.20 -1.06 2.44
CA TRP A 13 13.56 -2.02 1.41
C TRP A 13 14.25 -1.37 0.21
N ILE A 14 13.71 -0.24 -0.27
CA ILE A 14 14.31 0.57 -1.34
C ILE A 14 15.67 1.10 -0.94
N TYR A 15 15.80 1.68 0.26
CA TYR A 15 17.06 2.21 0.77
C TYR A 15 18.17 1.16 0.75
N GLN A 16 17.88 -0.02 1.31
CA GLN A 16 18.85 -1.12 1.32
C GLN A 16 19.19 -1.61 -0.08
N SER A 17 18.19 -1.67 -0.98
CA SER A 17 18.40 -2.11 -2.35
C SER A 17 19.24 -1.11 -3.16
N ALA A 18 18.99 0.18 -2.99
CA ALA A 18 19.75 1.26 -3.63
C ALA A 18 21.21 1.28 -3.15
N ASN A 19 21.44 1.06 -1.84
CA ASN A 19 22.79 0.93 -1.30
C ASN A 19 23.52 -0.30 -1.84
N LYS A 20 22.86 -1.46 -1.91
CA LYS A 20 23.42 -2.69 -2.50
C LYS A 20 23.76 -2.50 -3.99
N ALA A 21 22.91 -1.81 -4.73
CA ALA A 21 23.11 -1.48 -6.15
C ALA A 21 24.09 -0.32 -6.37
N LYS A 22 24.66 0.27 -5.32
CA LYS A 22 25.62 1.39 -5.36
C LYS A 22 25.11 2.59 -6.16
N VAL A 23 23.83 2.92 -6.01
CA VAL A 23 23.23 4.06 -6.68
C VAL A 23 23.70 5.37 -6.03
N SER A 24 23.95 6.41 -6.83
CA SER A 24 24.56 7.68 -6.38
C SER A 24 23.76 8.43 -5.32
N ASN A 25 22.43 8.38 -5.37
CA ASN A 25 21.56 9.05 -4.41
C ASN A 25 20.45 8.12 -3.91
N PRO A 26 20.71 7.29 -2.88
CA PRO A 26 19.74 6.36 -2.31
C PRO A 26 18.52 7.06 -1.68
N LEU A 27 18.72 8.25 -1.09
CA LEU A 27 17.64 9.00 -0.43
C LEU A 27 16.64 9.57 -1.42
N MET A 28 17.09 9.98 -2.61
CA MET A 28 16.20 10.36 -3.69
C MET A 28 15.27 9.19 -4.09
N TRP A 29 15.79 7.96 -4.16
CA TRP A 29 14.97 6.78 -4.47
C TRP A 29 13.99 6.43 -3.36
N VAL A 30 14.36 6.66 -2.10
CA VAL A 30 13.43 6.56 -0.96
C VAL A 30 12.26 7.55 -1.12
N ALA A 31 12.56 8.81 -1.46
CA ALA A 31 11.52 9.83 -1.67
C ALA A 31 10.62 9.48 -2.87
N ILE A 32 11.20 9.02 -3.98
CA ILE A 32 10.45 8.55 -5.16
C ILE A 32 9.55 7.37 -4.78
N ALA A 33 10.07 6.39 -4.04
CA ALA A 33 9.29 5.24 -3.61
C ALA A 33 8.12 5.62 -2.70
N ALA A 34 8.34 6.52 -1.73
CA ALA A 34 7.27 7.06 -0.90
C ALA A 34 6.20 7.77 -1.76
N GLY A 35 6.62 8.61 -2.71
CA GLY A 35 5.72 9.29 -3.63
C GLY A 35 4.88 8.32 -4.46
N VAL A 36 5.52 7.31 -5.08
CA VAL A 36 4.84 6.28 -5.86
C VAL A 36 3.84 5.50 -5.01
N PHE A 37 4.24 5.10 -3.79
CA PHE A 37 3.38 4.40 -2.85
C PHE A 37 2.12 5.23 -2.54
N PHE A 38 2.29 6.50 -2.18
CA PHE A 38 1.16 7.38 -1.84
C PHE A 38 0.25 7.65 -3.03
N VAL A 39 0.80 7.90 -4.23
CA VAL A 39 -0.01 8.13 -5.44
C VAL A 39 -0.86 6.90 -5.75
N VAL A 40 -0.26 5.70 -5.75
CA VAL A 40 -0.99 4.45 -6.04
C VAL A 40 -2.05 4.17 -4.96
N GLN A 41 -1.70 4.35 -3.69
CA GLN A 41 -2.64 4.17 -2.60
C GLN A 41 -3.81 5.16 -2.71
N MET A 42 -3.54 6.44 -2.97
CA MET A 42 -4.58 7.47 -3.12
C MET A 42 -5.52 7.15 -4.28
N LEU A 43 -4.98 6.79 -5.45
CA LEU A 43 -5.79 6.45 -6.62
C LEU A 43 -6.69 5.23 -6.36
N LEU A 44 -6.18 4.19 -5.69
CA LEU A 44 -6.96 3.00 -5.41
C LEU A 44 -7.98 3.21 -4.29
N VAL A 45 -7.69 4.07 -3.31
CA VAL A 45 -8.71 4.49 -2.34
C VAL A 45 -9.85 5.20 -3.05
N GLN A 46 -9.55 6.12 -3.98
CA GLN A 46 -10.58 6.80 -4.77
C GLN A 46 -11.36 5.81 -5.67
N ALA A 47 -10.67 4.87 -6.32
CA ALA A 47 -11.32 3.84 -7.11
C ALA A 47 -12.23 2.94 -6.26
N ASN A 48 -11.82 2.57 -5.04
CA ASN A 48 -12.64 1.78 -4.13
C ASN A 48 -13.90 2.53 -3.72
N VAL A 49 -13.80 3.84 -3.43
CA VAL A 49 -14.96 4.69 -3.13
C VAL A 49 -15.92 4.72 -4.32
N PHE A 50 -15.39 4.94 -5.54
CA PHE A 50 -16.20 4.95 -6.76
C PHE A 50 -16.91 3.61 -7.01
N ILE A 51 -16.21 2.48 -6.83
CA ILE A 51 -16.78 1.14 -7.00
C ILE A 51 -17.89 0.91 -5.96
N LEU A 52 -17.65 1.26 -4.70
CA LEU A 52 -18.65 1.12 -3.63
C LEU A 52 -19.89 1.99 -3.91
N GLU A 53 -19.72 3.18 -4.45
CA GLU A 53 -20.81 4.05 -4.87
C GLU A 53 -21.59 3.46 -6.05
N ALA A 54 -20.91 2.96 -7.07
CA ALA A 54 -21.55 2.34 -8.22
C ALA A 54 -22.36 1.08 -7.83
N VAL A 55 -21.79 0.22 -6.98
CA VAL A 55 -22.46 -1.00 -6.49
C VAL A 55 -23.64 -0.66 -5.57
N ARG A 56 -23.53 0.39 -4.73
CA ARG A 56 -24.64 0.83 -3.88
C ARG A 56 -25.72 1.58 -4.65
N GLY A 57 -25.36 2.34 -5.69
CA GLY A 57 -26.30 3.02 -6.58
C GLY A 57 -27.22 2.06 -7.32
N SER A 58 -26.77 0.84 -7.60
CA SER A 58 -27.62 -0.24 -8.14
C SER A 58 -28.56 -0.90 -7.14
N GLU A 59 -28.43 -0.61 -5.83
CA GLU A 59 -29.25 -1.18 -4.75
C GLU A 59 -30.11 -0.11 -4.02
N SER A 60 -30.15 1.14 -4.51
CA SER A 60 -30.78 2.26 -3.80
C SER A 60 -32.31 2.16 -3.74
N SER A 61 -32.82 1.80 -2.56
CA SER A 61 -34.17 2.13 -2.10
C SER A 61 -34.12 3.45 -1.30
N GLY A 62 -34.50 4.55 -1.94
CA GLY A 62 -35.21 5.73 -1.40
C GLY A 62 -34.67 6.60 -0.25
N ASP A 63 -33.95 6.07 0.75
CA ASP A 63 -33.97 6.67 2.10
C ASP A 63 -32.61 7.12 2.67
N TYR A 64 -31.57 7.31 1.84
CA TYR A 64 -30.25 7.72 2.36
C TYR A 64 -29.74 9.05 1.78
N GLU A 65 -29.94 10.14 2.52
CA GLU A 65 -29.23 11.40 2.30
C GLU A 65 -27.80 11.30 2.86
N ARG A 66 -26.80 11.35 1.98
CA ARG A 66 -25.41 11.58 2.40
C ARG A 66 -25.25 13.03 2.85
N ASP A 67 -25.19 13.26 4.15
CA ASP A 67 -24.62 14.49 4.68
C ASP A 67 -23.09 14.47 4.46
N LEU A 68 -22.63 15.29 3.52
CA LEU A 68 -21.23 15.44 3.12
C LEU A 68 -20.34 16.03 4.24
N LEU A 69 -20.91 16.46 5.37
CA LEU A 69 -20.19 17.01 6.52
C LEU A 69 -20.05 16.03 7.70
N SER A 70 -20.76 14.90 7.70
CA SER A 70 -20.70 13.92 8.79
C SER A 70 -19.70 12.80 8.51
N VAL A 71 -18.45 13.02 8.92
CA VAL A 71 -17.38 12.00 8.89
C VAL A 71 -17.53 10.97 10.03
N GLY A 72 -18.45 11.23 10.97
CA GLY A 72 -18.64 10.46 12.21
C GLY A 72 -19.50 9.20 12.09
N ASP A 73 -20.40 9.12 11.10
CA ASP A 73 -21.35 8.00 10.99
C ASP A 73 -21.02 7.02 9.86
N ARG A 74 -19.72 6.80 9.65
CA ARG A 74 -19.18 5.86 8.62
C ARG A 74 -19.38 4.38 8.96
N LYS A 75 -20.25 4.03 9.91
CA LYS A 75 -20.51 2.64 10.31
C LYS A 75 -21.68 2.08 9.52
N ASN A 76 -21.48 1.68 8.26
CA ASN A 76 -22.33 0.72 7.53
C ASN A 76 -23.83 0.75 7.87
N GLN A 77 -24.46 1.93 7.96
CA GLN A 77 -25.87 2.03 8.35
C GLN A 77 -26.82 1.71 7.19
N GLY A 78 -26.31 1.30 6.02
CA GLY A 78 -27.16 0.98 4.87
C GLY A 78 -26.56 0.03 3.83
N GLY A 79 -25.45 -0.65 4.11
CA GLY A 79 -24.93 -1.62 3.14
C GLY A 79 -23.78 -2.46 3.67
N PHE A 80 -23.86 -3.77 3.41
CA PHE A 80 -22.85 -4.79 3.69
C PHE A 80 -22.68 -5.24 5.16
N GLN A 81 -23.76 -5.66 5.81
CA GLN A 81 -23.75 -6.19 7.19
C GLN A 81 -23.55 -7.73 7.30
N GLY A 82 -23.32 -8.45 6.20
CA GLY A 82 -23.06 -9.90 6.19
C GLY A 82 -21.58 -10.27 6.02
N VAL A 83 -21.27 -11.58 6.06
CA VAL A 83 -19.89 -12.12 5.89
C VAL A 83 -19.21 -11.62 4.62
N GLY A 84 -19.95 -11.55 3.50
CA GLY A 84 -19.43 -10.99 2.24
C GLY A 84 -19.08 -9.51 2.34
N GLY A 85 -19.82 -8.75 3.14
CA GLY A 85 -19.55 -7.34 3.41
C GLY A 85 -18.27 -7.12 4.22
N TYR A 86 -18.03 -7.98 5.22
CA TYR A 86 -16.79 -7.99 5.99
C TYR A 86 -15.57 -8.29 5.11
N LEU A 87 -15.64 -9.33 4.27
CA LEU A 87 -14.55 -9.69 3.36
C LEU A 87 -14.25 -8.57 2.34
N LEU A 88 -15.30 -7.94 1.81
CA LEU A 88 -15.16 -6.82 0.88
C LEU A 88 -14.54 -5.59 1.55
N SER A 89 -14.92 -5.31 2.81
CA SER A 89 -14.32 -4.23 3.61
C SER A 89 -12.83 -4.48 3.86
N VAL A 90 -12.44 -5.72 4.22
CA VAL A 90 -11.03 -6.09 4.41
C VAL A 90 -10.26 -5.96 3.10
N PHE A 91 -10.84 -6.41 1.98
CA PHE A 91 -10.23 -6.29 0.66
C PHE A 91 -9.98 -4.82 0.30
N PHE A 92 -10.99 -3.95 0.43
CA PHE A 92 -10.85 -2.54 0.11
C PHE A 92 -9.91 -1.76 1.04
N GLU A 93 -9.72 -2.22 2.28
CA GLU A 93 -8.71 -1.64 3.18
C GLU A 93 -7.29 -2.10 2.83
N LEU A 94 -7.10 -3.37 2.50
CA LEU A 94 -5.77 -3.96 2.32
C LEU A 94 -5.22 -3.80 0.89
N MET A 95 -6.08 -3.77 -0.12
CA MET A 95 -5.66 -3.73 -1.52
C MET A 95 -4.86 -2.46 -1.88
N PRO A 96 -5.28 -1.23 -1.51
CA PRO A 96 -4.53 -0.03 -1.85
C PRO A 96 -3.07 -0.01 -1.35
N PRO A 97 -2.76 -0.31 -0.07
CA PRO A 97 -1.37 -0.33 0.37
C PRO A 97 -0.58 -1.52 -0.20
N LEU A 98 -1.20 -2.68 -0.47
CA LEU A 98 -0.51 -3.79 -1.15
C LEU A 98 -0.13 -3.42 -2.59
N ALA A 99 -1.02 -2.78 -3.32
CA ALA A 99 -0.73 -2.26 -4.65
C ALA A 99 0.38 -1.19 -4.62
N GLY A 100 0.40 -0.35 -3.57
CA GLY A 100 1.51 0.56 -3.31
C GLY A 100 2.86 -0.16 -3.17
N VAL A 101 2.93 -1.24 -2.39
CA VAL A 101 4.15 -2.07 -2.26
C VAL A 101 4.55 -2.67 -3.61
N LEU A 102 3.60 -3.18 -4.39
CA LEU A 102 3.87 -3.74 -5.71
C LEU A 102 4.40 -2.71 -6.71
N ALA A 103 3.84 -1.50 -6.71
CA ALA A 103 4.32 -0.41 -7.54
C ALA A 103 5.76 -0.01 -7.16
N VAL A 104 6.05 0.07 -5.85
CA VAL A 104 7.42 0.30 -5.36
C VAL A 104 8.36 -0.83 -5.76
N ALA A 105 7.93 -2.09 -5.68
CA ALA A 105 8.71 -3.25 -6.11
C ALA A 105 9.06 -3.19 -7.60
N PHE A 106 8.11 -2.76 -8.43
CA PHE A 106 8.34 -2.55 -9.86
C PHE A 106 9.37 -1.44 -10.11
N VAL A 107 9.23 -0.31 -9.44
CA VAL A 107 10.19 0.82 -9.55
C VAL A 107 11.58 0.40 -9.09
N ARG A 108 11.67 -0.31 -7.97
CA ARG A 108 12.91 -0.91 -7.45
C ARG A 108 13.59 -1.75 -8.52
N LEU A 109 12.86 -2.71 -9.07
CA LEU A 109 13.40 -3.68 -10.00
C LEU A 109 13.88 -3.00 -11.29
N LYS A 110 13.03 -2.14 -11.86
CA LYS A 110 13.28 -1.54 -13.17
C LYS A 110 14.35 -0.45 -13.15
N PHE A 111 14.37 0.38 -12.12
CA PHE A 111 15.20 1.59 -12.10
C PHE A 111 16.34 1.56 -11.08
N VAL A 112 16.15 0.89 -9.94
CA VAL A 112 17.15 0.84 -8.87
C VAL A 112 18.12 -0.32 -9.07
N THR A 113 17.61 -1.56 -9.09
CA THR A 113 18.47 -2.76 -9.24
C THR A 113 18.76 -3.09 -10.70
N LYS A 114 17.86 -2.70 -11.61
CA LYS A 114 17.97 -2.93 -13.07
C LYS A 114 18.13 -4.41 -13.43
N GLU A 115 17.51 -5.29 -12.66
CA GLU A 115 17.52 -6.74 -12.89
C GLU A 115 16.42 -7.13 -13.89
N SER A 116 16.51 -8.35 -14.45
CA SER A 116 15.48 -8.90 -15.32
C SER A 116 14.15 -9.08 -14.58
N PHE A 117 13.04 -8.93 -15.30
CA PHE A 117 11.71 -9.09 -14.70
C PHE A 117 11.43 -10.56 -14.32
N SER A 118 11.32 -10.84 -13.02
CA SER A 118 10.90 -12.13 -12.48
C SER A 118 10.29 -11.93 -11.09
N ILE A 119 9.44 -12.86 -10.64
CA ILE A 119 8.85 -12.81 -9.29
C ILE A 119 9.96 -12.81 -8.23
N HIS A 120 11.00 -13.61 -8.45
CA HIS A 120 12.15 -13.67 -7.55
C HIS A 120 12.85 -12.30 -7.41
N ASN A 121 13.15 -11.64 -8.52
CA ASN A 121 13.85 -10.35 -8.50
C ASN A 121 12.94 -9.23 -7.98
N LEU A 122 11.63 -9.31 -8.24
CA LEU A 122 10.65 -8.32 -7.77
C LEU A 122 10.65 -8.23 -6.24
N PHE A 123 10.75 -9.37 -5.54
CA PHE A 123 10.72 -9.45 -4.08
C PHE A 123 12.09 -9.77 -3.45
N SER A 124 13.18 -9.70 -4.21
CA SER A 124 14.53 -9.89 -3.68
C SER A 124 14.85 -8.84 -2.62
N GLY A 125 15.70 -9.15 -1.64
CA GLY A 125 16.07 -8.17 -0.61
C GLY A 125 15.12 -8.10 0.59
N ILE A 126 13.89 -8.64 0.52
CA ILE A 126 12.92 -8.56 1.63
C ILE A 126 13.40 -9.35 2.84
N LYS A 127 13.93 -10.55 2.63
CA LYS A 127 14.45 -11.38 3.71
C LYS A 127 15.61 -10.67 4.42
N GLU A 128 16.57 -10.15 3.66
CA GLU A 128 17.70 -9.40 4.22
C GLU A 128 17.24 -8.13 4.94
N MET A 129 16.20 -7.46 4.43
CA MET A 129 15.61 -6.31 5.11
C MET A 129 15.11 -6.67 6.51
N PHE A 130 14.32 -7.74 6.64
CA PHE A 130 13.83 -8.17 7.95
C PHE A 130 14.97 -8.64 8.87
N THR A 131 15.99 -9.32 8.34
CA THR A 131 17.19 -9.66 9.10
C THR A 131 17.91 -8.41 9.62
N SER A 132 18.09 -7.40 8.77
CA SER A 132 18.71 -6.12 9.14
C SER A 132 17.90 -5.36 10.19
N ILE A 133 16.57 -5.30 10.04
CA ILE A 133 15.67 -4.70 11.04
C ILE A 133 15.82 -5.44 12.37
N SER A 134 15.78 -6.77 12.37
CA SER A 134 15.96 -7.57 13.58
C SER A 134 17.31 -7.33 14.26
N GLN A 135 18.39 -7.23 13.49
CA GLN A 135 19.72 -6.94 14.01
C GLN A 135 19.84 -5.53 14.59
N SER A 136 19.09 -4.55 14.07
CA SER A 136 19.11 -3.18 14.59
C SER A 136 18.60 -3.03 16.04
N PHE A 137 17.88 -4.04 16.56
CA PHE A 137 17.42 -4.08 17.94
C PHE A 137 18.37 -4.81 18.89
N LYS A 138 19.44 -5.42 18.38
CA LYS A 138 20.47 -6.05 19.22
C LYS A 138 21.42 -4.95 19.70
N THR A 139 21.65 -4.88 21.00
CA THR A 139 22.67 -4.00 21.59
C THR A 139 24.05 -4.42 21.05
N PRO A 140 24.90 -3.47 20.65
CA PRO A 140 26.31 -3.78 20.46
C PRO A 140 26.89 -4.26 21.80
N GLU A 141 27.53 -5.43 21.79
CA GLU A 141 28.32 -5.92 22.93
C GLU A 141 29.52 -5.01 23.21
#